data_AF-A0A7S3SWS0-F1
#
_entry.id   AF-A0A7S3SWS0-F1
#
_cell.length_a   1.000
_cell.length_b   1.000
_cell.length_c   1.000
_cell.angle_alpha   90.00
_cell.angle_beta   90.00
_cell.angle_gamma   90.00
#
_symmetry.space_group_name_H-M   'P 1'
#
loop_
_entity.id
_entity.type
_entity.pdbx_description
1 polymer ?
#
loop_
_entity_poly.entity_id
_entity_poly.type
_entity_poly.pdbx_seq_one_letter_code
_entity_poly.pdbx_strand_id
1 'polypeptide(L)'
;SVLWDVISLGVLLGFNLTNASLIQLRYRNGGAVRSQRISLLTWSAMVLSWAGCYMVWKGYAKVELDSSIEEEGSQVALCLGAALVIVGMSMIGVIAFTGRQIAPAGADIFQVPLVPWVPGLGFLANNFMMATIGWSSHFFFLALLAVTLVMFAATRITKKVRTHKWAAEVMKEQMEAKDKRIAELEGQLRMLQANVSGSPRVIVSSSALS
;
A
#
# COMPACT_ATOMS: atom_id res chain seq x y z
N SER A 1 13.58 13.50 27.26
CA SER A 1 13.90 13.55 25.82
C SER A 1 12.83 12.81 25.01
N VAL A 2 11.56 13.22 25.06
CA VAL A 2 10.47 12.49 24.37
C VAL A 2 10.50 12.70 22.86
N LEU A 3 10.87 13.90 22.41
CA LEU A 3 10.95 14.24 20.97
C LEU A 3 11.91 13.32 20.22
N TRP A 4 13.13 13.14 20.73
CA TRP A 4 14.15 12.29 20.09
C TRP A 4 13.74 10.80 20.07
N ASP A 5 13.08 10.32 21.14
CA ASP A 5 12.55 8.96 21.18
C ASP A 5 11.48 8.73 20.10
N VAL A 6 10.56 9.68 19.95
CA VAL A 6 9.49 9.63 18.94
C VAL A 6 10.07 9.63 17.52
N ILE A 7 11.08 10.46 17.27
CA ILE A 7 11.80 10.47 15.98
C ILE A 7 12.47 9.12 15.74
N SER A 8 13.16 8.58 16.76
CA SER A 8 13.85 7.30 16.67
C SER A 8 12.88 6.14 16.38
N LEU A 9 11.72 6.12 17.05
CA LEU A 9 10.66 5.15 16.78
C LEU A 9 10.16 5.23 15.33
N GLY A 10 9.99 6.45 14.80
CA GLY A 10 9.61 6.65 13.41
C GLY A 10 10.64 6.10 12.42
N VAL A 11 11.92 6.34 12.67
CA VAL A 11 13.02 5.83 11.84
C VAL A 11 13.10 4.29 11.90
N LEU A 12 13.01 3.69 13.09
CA LEU A 12 13.05 2.25 13.29
C LEU A 12 11.85 1.54 12.63
N LEU A 13 10.64 2.10 12.79
CA LEU A 13 9.46 1.62 12.08
C LEU A 13 9.64 1.75 10.56
N GLY A 14 10.19 2.86 10.09
CA GLY A 14 10.52 3.08 8.69
C GLY A 14 11.45 1.99 8.14
N PHE A 15 12.53 1.66 8.85
CA PHE A 15 13.43 0.58 8.46
C PHE A 15 12.73 -0.78 8.43
N ASN A 16 11.84 -1.07 9.37
CA ASN A 16 11.03 -2.28 9.33
C ASN A 16 10.11 -2.32 8.10
N LEU A 17 9.42 -1.23 7.78
CA LEU A 17 8.59 -1.15 6.59
C LEU A 17 9.42 -1.31 5.30
N THR A 18 10.62 -0.72 5.25
CA THR A 18 11.57 -0.89 4.15
C THR A 18 12.02 -2.35 4.03
N ASN A 19 12.41 -3.00 5.13
CA ASN A 19 12.80 -4.42 5.15
C ASN A 19 11.66 -5.32 4.66
N ALA A 20 10.42 -5.07 5.09
CA ALA A 20 9.24 -5.78 4.62
C ALA A 20 8.99 -5.55 3.11
N SER A 21 9.18 -4.32 2.63
CA SER A 21 9.06 -3.99 1.21
C SER A 21 10.13 -4.67 0.34
N LEU A 22 11.37 -4.78 0.83
CA LEU A 22 12.47 -5.45 0.13
C LEU A 22 12.19 -6.94 -0.05
N ILE A 23 11.66 -7.61 0.99
CA ILE A 23 11.22 -9.00 0.89
C ILE A 23 10.10 -9.11 -0.16
N GLN A 24 9.08 -8.25 -0.12
CA GLN A 24 7.99 -8.29 -1.09
C GLN A 24 8.46 -8.05 -2.53
N LEU A 25 9.32 -7.05 -2.75
CA LEU A 25 9.88 -6.75 -4.07
C LEU A 25 10.75 -7.89 -4.60
N ARG A 26 11.56 -8.52 -3.75
CA ARG A 26 12.41 -9.65 -4.13
C ARG A 26 11.59 -10.81 -4.70
N TYR A 27 10.43 -11.07 -4.13
CA TYR A 27 9.51 -12.12 -4.59
C TYR A 27 8.42 -11.61 -5.52
N ARG A 28 8.62 -10.43 -6.13
CA ARG A 28 7.69 -9.77 -7.07
C ARG A 28 6.25 -9.66 -6.55
N ASN A 29 6.12 -9.59 -5.23
CA ASN A 29 4.86 -9.57 -4.53
C ASN A 29 4.30 -8.15 -4.41
N GLY A 30 4.15 -7.48 -5.55
CA GLY A 30 3.71 -6.09 -5.64
C GLY A 30 2.60 -5.88 -6.67
N GLY A 31 1.76 -4.87 -6.43
CA GLY A 31 0.69 -4.47 -7.36
C GLY A 31 -0.30 -5.60 -7.68
N ALA A 32 -0.56 -5.82 -8.97
CA ALA A 32 -1.53 -6.80 -9.45
C ALA A 32 -1.09 -8.26 -9.32
N VAL A 33 0.20 -8.53 -9.07
CA VAL A 33 0.77 -9.90 -8.99
C VAL A 33 1.02 -10.30 -7.54
N ARG A 34 0.25 -9.74 -6.61
CA ARG A 34 0.44 -9.96 -5.17
C ARG A 34 0.03 -11.37 -4.76
N SER A 35 1.01 -12.20 -4.42
CA SER A 35 0.83 -13.42 -3.63
C SER A 35 0.51 -13.08 -2.17
N GLN A 36 -0.74 -13.34 -1.79
CA GLN A 36 -1.22 -13.11 -0.42
C GLN A 36 -0.42 -13.90 0.61
N ARG A 37 0.08 -15.10 0.28
CA ARG A 37 0.86 -15.95 1.20
C ARG A 37 2.17 -15.30 1.62
N ILE A 38 2.97 -14.81 0.66
CA ILE A 38 4.26 -14.17 0.96
C ILE A 38 4.03 -12.88 1.75
N SER A 39 2.97 -12.13 1.41
CA SER A 39 2.65 -10.89 2.10
C SER A 39 2.29 -11.18 3.56
N LEU A 40 1.38 -12.13 3.80
CA LEU A 40 1.00 -12.54 5.15
C LEU A 40 2.21 -13.02 5.94
N LEU A 41 3.03 -13.93 5.40
CA LEU A 41 4.23 -14.42 6.10
C LEU A 41 5.20 -13.28 6.44
N THR A 42 5.41 -12.31 5.54
CA THR A 42 6.31 -11.17 5.78
C THR A 42 5.79 -10.29 6.92
N TRP A 43 4.51 -9.92 6.88
CA TRP A 43 3.90 -9.07 7.91
C TRP A 43 3.76 -9.81 9.25
N SER A 44 3.40 -11.09 9.24
CA SER A 44 3.34 -11.94 10.43
C SER A 44 4.72 -12.10 11.06
N ALA A 45 5.77 -12.35 10.28
CA ALA A 45 7.14 -12.41 10.81
C ALA A 45 7.56 -11.10 11.48
N MET A 46 7.26 -9.96 10.85
CA MET A 46 7.54 -8.63 11.43
C MET A 46 6.80 -8.42 12.76
N VAL A 47 5.49 -8.72 12.82
CA VAL A 47 4.67 -8.57 14.03
C VAL A 47 5.09 -9.53 15.14
N LEU A 48 5.37 -10.80 14.82
CA LEU A 48 5.84 -11.79 15.78
C LEU A 48 7.21 -11.42 16.33
N SER A 49 8.11 -10.93 15.48
CA SER A 49 9.41 -10.42 15.93
C SER A 49 9.28 -9.20 16.84
N TRP A 50 8.32 -8.29 16.55
CA TRP A 50 8.02 -7.15 17.40
C TRP A 50 7.51 -7.61 18.77
N ALA A 51 6.48 -8.45 18.81
CA ALA A 51 5.93 -8.98 20.05
C ALA A 51 7.00 -9.74 20.86
N GLY A 52 7.75 -10.62 20.21
CA GLY A 52 8.81 -11.40 20.85
C GLY A 52 9.91 -10.53 21.45
N CYS A 53 10.41 -9.54 20.71
CA CYS A 53 11.44 -8.62 21.21
C CYS A 53 10.92 -7.78 22.39
N TYR A 54 9.67 -7.33 22.36
CA TYR A 54 9.08 -6.58 23.47
C TYR A 54 8.89 -7.44 24.71
N MET A 55 8.46 -8.70 24.55
CA MET A 55 8.32 -9.62 25.69
C MET A 55 9.68 -9.93 26.32
N VAL A 56 10.70 -10.21 25.51
CA VAL A 56 12.06 -10.44 26.02
C VAL A 56 12.61 -9.21 26.73
N TRP A 57 12.49 -8.02 26.12
CA TRP A 57 13.05 -6.81 26.71
C TRP A 57 12.27 -6.32 27.93
N LYS A 58 10.96 -6.08 27.79
CA LYS A 58 10.15 -5.51 28.87
C LYS A 58 9.82 -6.52 29.96
N GLY A 59 9.68 -7.80 29.62
CA GLY A 59 9.28 -8.85 30.57
C GLY A 59 10.43 -9.54 31.28
N TYR A 60 11.66 -9.47 30.75
CA TYR A 60 12.82 -10.12 31.34
C TYR A 60 14.04 -9.19 31.39
N ALA A 61 14.61 -8.82 30.24
CA ALA A 61 15.93 -8.17 30.19
C ALA A 61 15.99 -6.83 30.93
N LYS A 62 14.97 -5.97 30.81
CA LYS A 62 14.94 -4.69 31.52
C LYS A 62 14.95 -4.89 33.04
N VAL A 63 14.24 -5.90 33.54
CA VAL A 63 14.14 -6.18 34.97
C VAL A 63 15.46 -6.73 35.49
N GLU A 64 16.02 -7.71 34.77
CA GLU A 64 17.28 -8.36 35.17
C GLU A 64 18.51 -7.44 35.07
N LEU A 65 18.55 -6.55 34.08
CA LEU A 65 19.69 -5.63 33.90
C LEU A 65 19.59 -4.38 34.79
N ASP A 66 18.41 -4.07 35.34
CA ASP A 66 18.21 -2.90 36.18
C ASP A 66 18.33 -3.29 37.65
N SER A 67 19.52 -3.08 38.22
CA SER A 67 19.83 -3.42 39.61
C SER A 67 19.00 -2.66 40.65
N SER A 68 18.17 -1.68 40.22
CA SER A 68 17.26 -0.95 41.10
C SER A 68 15.91 -1.65 41.31
N ILE A 69 15.61 -2.69 40.52
CA ILE A 69 14.36 -3.43 40.59
C ILE A 69 14.61 -4.72 41.39
N GLU A 70 13.93 -4.88 42.53
CA GLU A 70 14.05 -6.07 43.39
C GLU A 70 13.24 -7.27 42.86
N GLU A 71 12.41 -7.08 41.83
CA GLU A 71 11.64 -8.14 41.19
C GLU A 71 12.51 -8.94 40.22
N GLU A 72 12.32 -10.25 40.17
CA GLU A 72 13.00 -11.11 39.19
C GLU A 72 12.31 -11.02 37.82
N GLY A 73 13.11 -11.09 36.75
CA GLY A 73 12.59 -11.13 35.39
C GLY A 73 11.70 -12.36 35.13
N SER A 74 10.59 -12.18 34.41
CA SER A 74 9.68 -13.28 34.11
C SER A 74 10.30 -14.25 33.10
N GLN A 75 10.69 -15.45 33.56
CA GLN A 75 11.17 -16.52 32.69
C GLN A 75 10.14 -16.94 31.63
N VAL A 76 8.85 -16.85 31.96
CA VAL A 76 7.76 -17.13 31.00
C VAL A 76 7.79 -16.13 29.85
N ALA A 77 7.98 -14.84 30.14
CA ALA A 77 8.08 -13.80 29.12
C ALA A 77 9.30 -14.00 28.21
N LEU A 78 10.44 -14.42 28.79
CA LEU A 78 11.63 -14.77 28.02
C LEU A 78 11.39 -15.95 27.08
N CYS A 79 10.89 -17.08 27.60
CA CYS A 79 10.66 -18.29 26.81
C CYS A 79 9.64 -18.06 25.69
N LEU A 80 8.51 -17.41 26.02
CA LEU A 80 7.47 -17.11 25.04
C LEU A 80 7.96 -16.07 24.01
N GLY A 81 8.68 -15.05 24.44
CA GLY A 81 9.26 -14.04 23.55
C GLY A 81 10.29 -14.64 22.58
N ALA A 82 11.19 -15.50 23.08
CA ALA A 82 12.15 -16.24 22.28
C ALA A 82 11.45 -17.17 21.28
N ALA A 83 10.39 -17.88 21.70
CA ALA A 83 9.60 -18.73 20.82
C ALA A 83 8.96 -17.92 19.67
N LEU A 84 8.38 -16.75 19.95
CA LEU A 84 7.81 -15.87 18.93
C LEU A 84 8.86 -15.37 17.92
N VAL A 85 10.07 -15.04 18.39
CA VAL A 85 11.20 -14.67 17.52
C VAL A 85 11.60 -15.84 16.62
N ILE A 86 11.73 -17.05 17.18
CA ILE A 86 12.09 -18.25 16.41
C ILE A 86 11.02 -18.55 15.34
N VAL A 87 9.74 -18.45 15.69
CA VAL A 87 8.63 -18.62 14.74
C VAL A 87 8.65 -17.54 13.66
N GLY A 88 8.90 -16.27 14.02
CA GLY A 88 9.05 -15.19 13.05
C GLY A 88 10.21 -15.44 12.07
N MET A 89 11.36 -15.88 12.56
CA MET A 89 12.53 -16.19 11.73
C MET A 89 12.33 -17.45 10.87
N SER A 90 11.59 -18.45 11.38
CA SER A 90 11.26 -19.63 10.57
C SER A 90 10.33 -19.26 9.42
N MET A 91 9.38 -18.34 9.60
CA MET A 91 8.56 -17.81 8.51
C MET A 91 9.41 -17.13 7.42
N ILE A 92 10.45 -16.38 7.80
CA ILE A 92 11.43 -15.82 6.85
C ILE A 92 12.15 -16.95 6.10
N GLY A 93 12.51 -18.03 6.79
CA GLY A 93 13.05 -19.24 6.19
C GLY A 93 12.11 -19.87 5.16
N VAL A 94 10.83 -20.05 5.51
CA VAL A 94 9.80 -20.56 4.58
C VAL A 94 9.74 -19.70 3.32
N ILE A 95 9.73 -18.37 3.46
CA ILE A 95 9.76 -17.44 2.32
C ILE A 95 11.02 -17.66 1.47
N ALA A 96 12.19 -17.86 2.10
CA ALA A 96 13.46 -18.08 1.40
C ALA A 96 13.45 -19.31 0.48
N PHE A 97 12.74 -20.37 0.87
CA PHE A 97 12.65 -21.61 0.10
C PHE A 97 11.48 -21.62 -0.89
N THR A 98 10.29 -21.21 -0.47
CA THR A 98 9.09 -21.22 -1.32
C THR A 98 9.08 -20.11 -2.35
N GLY A 99 9.63 -18.94 -2.02
CA GLY A 99 9.63 -17.79 -2.93
C GLY A 99 10.51 -17.99 -4.17
N ARG A 100 11.52 -18.86 -4.11
CA ARG A 100 12.35 -19.23 -5.27
C ARG A 100 11.55 -19.92 -6.39
N GLN A 101 10.44 -20.57 -6.05
CA GLN A 101 9.62 -21.33 -7.02
C GLN A 101 8.65 -20.44 -7.80
N ILE A 102 8.43 -19.19 -7.36
CA ILE A 102 7.39 -18.30 -7.92
C ILE A 102 7.97 -17.30 -8.93
N ALA A 103 9.28 -17.05 -8.92
CA ALA A 103 9.91 -16.09 -9.83
C ALA A 103 10.17 -16.72 -11.22
N PRO A 104 9.54 -16.23 -12.30
CA PRO A 104 9.85 -16.71 -13.65
C PRO A 104 11.27 -16.30 -14.05
N ALA A 105 12.00 -17.25 -14.63
CA ALA A 105 13.36 -17.09 -15.11
C ALA A 105 13.44 -15.95 -16.14
N GLY A 106 14.25 -14.91 -15.87
CA GLY A 106 14.69 -13.98 -16.91
C GLY A 106 14.54 -12.48 -16.68
N ALA A 107 14.05 -11.99 -15.53
CA ALA A 107 13.95 -10.55 -15.28
C ALA A 107 14.13 -10.18 -13.81
N ASP A 108 15.31 -10.45 -13.26
CA ASP A 108 15.57 -10.18 -11.85
C ASP A 108 16.01 -8.72 -11.64
N ILE A 109 15.01 -7.85 -11.45
CA ILE A 109 15.20 -6.42 -11.22
C ILE A 109 15.96 -6.14 -9.91
N PHE A 110 15.99 -7.07 -8.95
CA PHE A 110 16.79 -6.98 -7.72
C PHE A 110 17.30 -8.35 -7.25
N GLN A 111 18.62 -8.57 -7.35
CA GLN A 111 19.37 -9.74 -6.87
C GLN A 111 20.31 -9.34 -5.73
N VAL A 112 19.77 -8.85 -4.60
CA VAL A 112 20.61 -8.67 -3.42
C VAL A 112 20.83 -10.05 -2.79
N PRO A 113 22.09 -10.50 -2.61
CA PRO A 113 22.36 -11.76 -1.94
C PRO A 113 21.81 -11.71 -0.52
N LEU A 114 21.37 -12.86 0.00
CA LEU A 114 20.85 -13.04 1.37
C LEU A 114 19.47 -12.44 1.67
N VAL A 115 18.71 -11.93 0.70
CA VAL A 115 17.27 -11.70 0.90
C VAL A 115 16.56 -13.07 0.92
N PRO A 116 15.81 -13.42 1.98
CA PRO A 116 15.14 -12.54 2.95
C PRO A 116 15.78 -12.47 4.35
N TRP A 117 16.93 -13.11 4.57
CA TRP A 117 17.60 -13.21 5.87
C TRP A 117 18.07 -11.87 6.42
N VAL A 118 18.75 -11.05 5.60
CA VAL A 118 19.25 -9.73 6.04
C VAL A 118 18.09 -8.81 6.47
N PRO A 119 17.02 -8.64 5.66
CA PRO A 119 15.83 -7.90 6.12
C PRO A 119 15.17 -8.52 7.37
N GLY A 120 15.14 -9.85 7.48
CA GLY A 120 14.60 -10.56 8.64
C GLY A 120 15.38 -10.26 9.93
N LEU A 121 16.71 -10.28 9.88
CA LEU A 121 17.56 -9.84 11.01
C LEU A 121 17.37 -8.36 11.32
N GLY A 122 17.14 -7.54 10.29
CA GLY A 122 16.77 -6.13 10.45
C GLY A 122 15.50 -5.94 11.27
N PHE A 123 14.48 -6.79 11.10
CA PHE A 123 13.29 -6.76 11.96
C PHE A 123 13.65 -6.94 13.44
N LEU A 124 14.48 -7.93 13.76
CA LEU A 124 14.89 -8.20 15.13
C LEU A 124 15.65 -7.04 15.74
N ALA A 125 16.69 -6.54 15.06
CA ALA A 125 17.51 -5.44 15.57
C ALA A 125 16.67 -4.18 15.80
N ASN A 126 15.83 -3.80 14.82
CA ASN A 126 14.99 -2.61 14.94
C ASN A 126 13.95 -2.76 16.04
N ASN A 127 13.24 -3.90 16.10
CA ASN A 127 12.21 -4.12 17.11
C ASN A 127 12.78 -4.22 18.53
N PHE A 128 13.96 -4.81 18.68
CA PHE A 128 14.65 -4.85 19.97
C PHE A 128 15.07 -3.44 20.41
N MET A 129 15.62 -2.61 19.51
CA MET A 129 15.89 -1.20 19.80
C MET A 129 14.63 -0.40 20.12
N MET A 130 13.51 -0.64 19.42
CA MET A 130 12.24 -0.01 19.77
C MET A 130 11.77 -0.40 21.18
N ALA A 131 11.97 -1.67 21.57
CA ALA A 131 11.58 -2.16 22.88
C ALA A 131 12.34 -1.49 24.03
N THR A 132 13.55 -0.96 23.79
CA THR A 132 14.32 -0.24 24.82
C THR A 132 13.70 1.10 25.20
N ILE A 133 12.98 1.74 24.28
CA ILE A 133 12.35 3.05 24.47
C ILE A 133 11.15 2.96 25.43
N GLY A 134 10.90 4.02 26.20
CA GLY A 134 9.83 4.08 27.20
C GLY A 134 8.42 4.04 26.60
N TRP A 135 7.44 3.48 27.34
CA TRP A 135 6.05 3.38 26.88
C TRP A 135 5.40 4.74 26.59
N SER A 136 5.72 5.77 27.38
CA SER A 136 5.21 7.13 27.15
C SER A 136 5.53 7.64 25.74
N SER A 137 6.77 7.44 25.27
CA SER A 137 7.21 7.84 23.92
C SER A 137 6.48 7.05 22.83
N HIS A 138 6.12 5.78 23.08
CA HIS A 138 5.31 4.98 22.16
C HIS A 138 3.89 5.53 22.03
N PHE A 139 3.25 5.91 23.14
CA PHE A 139 1.92 6.51 23.10
C PHE A 139 1.91 7.82 22.30
N PHE A 140 2.89 8.71 22.54
CA PHE A 140 3.02 9.94 21.75
C PHE A 140 3.28 9.67 20.27
N PHE A 141 4.13 8.69 19.96
CA PHE A 141 4.39 8.29 18.57
C PHE A 141 3.12 7.75 17.89
N LEU A 142 2.35 6.88 18.55
CA LEU A 142 1.10 6.33 18.02
C LEU A 142 0.03 7.42 17.83
N ALA A 143 -0.08 8.38 18.76
CA ALA A 143 -0.98 9.51 18.61
C ALA A 143 -0.60 10.38 17.39
N LEU A 144 0.69 10.68 17.21
CA LEU A 144 1.19 11.42 16.05
C LEU A 144 0.95 10.66 14.74
N LEU A 145 1.16 9.34 14.73
CA LEU A 145 0.90 8.48 13.59
C LEU A 145 -0.60 8.48 13.23
N ALA A 146 -1.49 8.39 14.22
CA ALA A 146 -2.93 8.45 14.01
C ALA A 146 -3.36 9.78 13.39
N VAL A 147 -2.88 10.91 13.94
CA VAL A 147 -3.19 12.26 13.42
C VAL A 147 -2.71 12.42 11.98
N THR A 148 -1.48 11.99 11.67
CA THR A 148 -0.93 12.07 10.31
C THR A 148 -1.67 11.18 9.32
N LEU A 149 -2.08 9.97 9.71
CA LEU A 149 -2.91 9.09 8.88
C LEU A 149 -4.30 9.66 8.63
N VAL A 150 -4.94 10.26 9.64
CA VAL A 150 -6.24 10.93 9.48
C VAL A 150 -6.13 12.12 8.51
N MET A 151 -5.10 12.96 8.65
CA MET A 151 -4.86 14.05 7.71
C MET A 151 -4.59 13.54 6.28
N PHE A 152 -3.79 12.49 6.14
CA PHE A 152 -3.52 11.88 4.84
C PHE A 152 -4.80 11.32 4.20
N ALA A 153 -5.63 10.61 4.97
CA ALA A 153 -6.91 10.08 4.50
C ALA A 153 -7.87 11.20 4.09
N ALA A 154 -7.98 12.26 4.90
CA ALA A 154 -8.80 13.43 4.60
C ALA A 154 -8.37 14.08 3.27
N THR A 155 -7.06 14.35 3.09
CA THR A 155 -6.55 14.94 1.84
C THR A 155 -6.77 14.04 0.63
N ARG A 156 -6.65 12.71 0.78
CA ARG A 156 -6.97 11.72 -0.27
C ARG A 156 -8.45 11.76 -0.65
N ILE A 157 -9.35 11.81 0.33
CA ILE A 157 -10.79 11.87 0.10
C ILE A 157 -11.16 13.18 -0.60
N THR A 158 -10.66 14.32 -0.10
CA THR A 158 -10.93 15.63 -0.72
C THR A 158 -10.43 15.68 -2.16
N LYS A 159 -9.23 15.16 -2.44
CA LYS A 159 -8.71 15.06 -3.82
C LYS A 159 -9.63 14.19 -4.70
N LYS A 160 -10.08 13.04 -4.21
CA LYS A 160 -10.97 12.13 -4.95
C LYS A 160 -12.33 12.77 -5.25
N VAL A 161 -12.92 13.46 -4.28
CA VAL A 161 -14.19 14.20 -4.46
C VAL A 161 -14.03 15.29 -5.51
N ARG A 162 -12.94 16.05 -5.46
CA ARG A 162 -12.67 17.12 -6.44
C ARG A 162 -12.51 16.57 -7.85
N THR A 163 -11.80 15.45 -8.03
CA THR A 163 -11.65 14.81 -9.34
C THR A 163 -12.98 14.30 -9.89
N HIS A 164 -13.86 13.75 -9.04
CA HIS A 164 -15.19 13.32 -9.48
C HIS A 164 -16.10 14.50 -9.86
N LYS A 165 -16.06 15.59 -9.08
CA LYS A 165 -16.82 16.81 -9.41
C LYS A 165 -16.37 17.40 -10.75
N TRP A 166 -15.07 17.56 -10.95
CA TRP A 166 -14.51 18.06 -12.21
C TRP A 166 -14.85 17.14 -13.39
N ALA A 167 -14.76 15.83 -13.23
CA ALA A 167 -15.16 14.88 -14.29
C ALA A 167 -16.66 14.98 -14.62
N ALA A 168 -17.52 15.18 -13.62
CA ALA A 168 -18.95 15.36 -13.83
C ALA A 168 -19.29 16.67 -14.56
N GLU A 169 -18.59 17.76 -14.23
CA GLU A 169 -18.73 19.05 -14.92
C GLU A 169 -18.29 18.94 -16.39
N VAL A 170 -17.13 18.34 -16.66
CA VAL A 170 -16.64 18.10 -18.04
C VAL A 170 -17.61 17.23 -18.84
N MET A 171 -18.17 16.17 -18.24
CA MET A 171 -19.17 15.33 -18.90
C MET A 171 -20.46 16.10 -19.21
N LYS A 172 -20.90 16.98 -18.30
CA LYS A 172 -22.08 17.84 -18.50
C LYS A 172 -21.85 18.80 -19.68
N GLU A 173 -20.71 19.48 -19.72
CA GLU A 173 -20.35 20.38 -20.82
C GLU A 173 -20.30 19.65 -22.17
N GLN A 174 -19.74 18.43 -22.20
CA GLN A 174 -19.71 17.63 -23.43
C GLN A 174 -21.09 17.17 -23.89
N MET A 175 -22.01 16.85 -22.96
CA MET A 175 -23.39 16.50 -23.29
C MET A 175 -24.12 17.72 -23.87
N GLU A 176 -24.04 18.88 -23.22
CA GLU A 176 -24.66 20.12 -23.71
C GLU A 176 -24.13 20.53 -25.09
N ALA A 177 -22.81 20.35 -25.35
CA ALA A 177 -22.22 20.60 -26.65
C ALA A 177 -22.72 19.64 -27.74
N LYS A 178 -22.92 18.36 -27.40
CA LYS A 178 -23.49 17.36 -28.31
C LYS A 178 -24.96 17.66 -28.63
N ASP A 179 -25.76 18.02 -27.63
CA ASP A 179 -27.18 18.33 -27.82
C ASP A 179 -27.37 19.54 -28.74
N LYS A 180 -26.54 20.58 -28.59
CA LYS A 180 -26.52 21.73 -29.50
C LYS A 180 -26.19 21.33 -30.94
N ARG A 181 -25.19 20.46 -31.13
CA ARG A 181 -24.81 19.94 -32.45
C ARG A 181 -25.94 19.15 -33.10
N ILE A 182 -26.64 18.32 -32.33
CA ILE A 182 -27.79 17.55 -32.82
C ILE A 182 -28.91 18.49 -33.27
N ALA A 183 -29.25 19.49 -32.45
CA ALA A 183 -30.29 20.47 -32.80
C ALA A 183 -29.95 21.26 -34.07
N GLU A 184 -28.68 21.64 -34.26
CA GLU A 184 -28.22 22.31 -35.49
C GLU A 184 -28.37 21.40 -36.72
N LEU A 185 -27.94 20.13 -36.61
CA LEU A 185 -28.07 19.14 -37.68
C LEU A 185 -29.53 18.86 -38.04
N GLU A 186 -30.41 18.77 -37.05
CA GLU A 186 -31.86 18.63 -37.28
C GLU A 186 -32.44 19.85 -38.01
N GLY A 187 -32.00 21.06 -37.67
CA GLY A 187 -32.37 22.28 -38.37
C GLY A 187 -31.92 22.28 -39.84
N GLN A 188 -30.66 21.92 -40.10
CA GLN A 188 -30.13 21.78 -41.46
C GLN A 188 -30.89 20.72 -42.27
N LEU A 189 -31.19 19.57 -41.66
CA LEU A 189 -31.95 18.49 -42.30
C LEU A 189 -33.35 18.97 -42.72
N ARG A 190 -34.05 19.70 -41.85
CA ARG A 190 -35.38 20.27 -42.16
C ARG A 190 -35.33 21.24 -43.33
N MET A 191 -34.32 22.11 -43.39
CA MET A 191 -34.14 23.02 -44.53
C MET A 191 -33.87 22.27 -45.84
N LEU A 192 -33.04 21.23 -45.80
CA LEU A 192 -32.77 20.39 -46.97
C LEU A 192 -34.04 19.67 -47.45
N GLN A 193 -34.83 19.11 -46.53
CA GLN A 193 -36.10 18.46 -46.87
C GLN A 193 -37.10 19.44 -47.51
N ALA A 194 -37.20 20.67 -46.98
CA ALA A 194 -38.04 21.71 -47.57
C ALA A 194 -37.61 22.06 -49.01
N ASN A 195 -36.31 22.26 -49.25
CA ASN A 195 -35.76 22.56 -50.57
C ASN A 195 -35.98 21.43 -51.59
N VAL A 196 -35.88 20.17 -51.15
CA VAL A 196 -36.16 19.00 -52.01
C VAL A 196 -37.65 18.93 -52.35
N SER A 197 -38.54 19.18 -51.39
CA SER A 197 -39.99 19.14 -51.63
C SER A 197 -40.51 20.27 -52.52
N GLY A 198 -39.85 21.43 -52.52
CA GLY A 198 -40.17 22.58 -53.38
C GLY A 198 -39.52 22.55 -54.77
N SER A 199 -38.58 21.64 -55.03
CA SER A 199 -38.00 21.50 -56.37
C SER A 199 -39.00 20.82 -57.31
N PRO A 200 -39.36 21.43 -58.46
CA PRO A 200 -40.24 20.79 -59.43
C PRO A 200 -39.66 19.43 -59.83
N ARG A 201 -40.47 18.38 -59.77
CA ARG A 201 -40.10 17.07 -60.30
C ARG A 201 -39.72 17.26 -61.76
N VAL A 202 -38.42 17.30 -62.04
CA VAL A 202 -37.91 17.09 -63.39
C VAL A 202 -38.22 15.63 -63.69
N ILE A 203 -39.36 15.39 -64.35
CA ILE A 203 -39.69 14.10 -64.92
C ILE A 203 -38.68 13.90 -66.05
N VAL A 204 -37.54 13.28 -65.73
CA VAL A 204 -36.61 12.81 -66.74
C VAL A 204 -37.31 11.65 -67.44
N SER A 205 -37.95 11.93 -68.58
CA SER A 205 -38.50 10.88 -69.42
C SER A 205 -37.35 10.02 -69.91
N SER A 206 -37.24 8.81 -69.36
CA SER A 206 -36.33 7.77 -69.84
C SER A 206 -36.83 7.29 -71.20
N SER A 207 -36.51 8.03 -72.25
CA SER A 207 -36.76 7.69 -73.65
C SER A 207 -35.44 7.74 -74.43
N ALA A 208 -34.48 6.91 -74.03
CA ALA A 208 -33.34 6.56 -74.87
C ALA A 208 -32.57 5.41 -74.20
N LEU A 209 -32.75 4.20 -74.72
CA LEU A 209 -31.70 3.21 -74.98
C LEU A 209 -32.41 1.97 -75.54
N SER A 210 -32.66 2.08 -76.85
CA SER A 210 -32.66 0.99 -77.81
C SER A 210 -31.27 0.37 -77.91
#